data_AF-A0A399SN80-F1
#
_entry.id   AF-A0A399SN80-F1
#
_cell.length_a   1.000
_cell.length_b   1.000
_cell.length_c   1.000
_cell.angle_alpha   90.00
_cell.angle_beta   90.00
_cell.angle_gamma   90.00
#
_symmetry.space_group_name_H-M   'P 1'
#
loop_
_entity.id
_entity.type
_entity.pdbx_description
1 polymer ?
#
loop_
_entity_poly.entity_id
_entity_poly.type
_entity_poly.pdbx_seq_one_letter_code
_entity_poly.pdbx_strand_id
1 'polypeptide(L)'
;AAAGIGTLLGLDQETVFQAVGQALHTTTATRQSRKGAISTWKAHAPAFAGKMAVEAIDRAMRGQTSPTPIYEGEDGVIAWLLDGPDAGYDVPLPAPGEAKRAILDTYTKEHSAEYQAQAWIDLARRLHDTHPVLADADAIDRVLIHSSHHTHVVIGSGANDPQKYDPRASRETLDHSIPYIFTVALQDGAWHHVDSYAPGRAGRPDTVDLWRRVTTTEDPEWTRRYHSMDPAEKAFGGRVEIRLTDGSTIVDEIAVADAHPLGARPFARADYVGKLRTLADGVLEEAEVDRFLQLVERLPELAADELAGLTVTARPGLLDGAGSPKGLL
;
A
#
# COMPACT_ATOMS: atom_id res chain seq x y z
N ALA A 1 11.98 -8.17 10.53
CA ALA A 1 11.68 -9.62 10.46
C ALA A 1 12.70 -10.45 11.25
N ALA A 2 14.00 -10.44 10.90
CA ALA A 2 15.03 -11.26 11.56
C ALA A 2 15.03 -11.12 13.10
N ALA A 3 15.08 -9.89 13.63
CA ALA A 3 15.00 -9.65 15.07
C ALA A 3 13.73 -10.22 15.74
N GLY A 4 12.59 -10.18 15.05
CA GLY A 4 11.33 -10.75 15.56
C GLY A 4 11.36 -12.27 15.62
N ILE A 5 11.91 -12.92 14.60
CA ILE A 5 12.09 -14.38 14.57
C ILE A 5 13.06 -14.82 15.67
N GLY A 6 14.21 -14.14 15.78
CA GLY A 6 15.21 -14.45 16.81
C GLY A 6 14.64 -14.30 18.23
N THR A 7 13.83 -13.26 18.47
CA THR A 7 13.11 -13.07 19.74
C THR A 7 12.11 -14.20 19.99
N LEU A 8 11.31 -14.57 18.98
CA LEU A 8 10.32 -15.65 19.09
C LEU A 8 10.98 -16.99 19.45
N LEU A 9 12.16 -17.26 18.90
CA LEU A 9 12.93 -18.48 19.13
C LEU A 9 13.78 -18.44 20.41
N GLY A 10 13.83 -17.30 21.12
CA GLY A 10 14.66 -17.14 22.33
C GLY A 10 16.17 -17.24 22.06
N LEU A 11 16.61 -16.84 20.86
CA LEU A 11 18.03 -16.87 20.49
C LEU A 11 18.83 -15.82 21.27
N ASP A 12 20.12 -16.07 21.43
CA ASP A 12 21.03 -15.11 22.04
C ASP A 12 21.23 -13.87 21.14
N GLN A 13 21.63 -12.76 21.77
CA GLN A 13 21.76 -11.47 21.09
C GLN A 13 22.77 -11.48 19.95
N GLU A 14 23.86 -12.24 20.06
CA GLU A 14 24.91 -12.30 19.03
C GLU A 14 24.40 -12.99 17.77
N THR A 15 23.69 -14.10 17.92
CA THR A 15 23.02 -14.78 16.80
C THR A 15 22.04 -13.85 16.09
N VAL A 16 21.22 -13.11 16.85
CA VAL A 16 20.26 -12.16 16.27
C VAL A 16 20.96 -10.99 15.57
N PHE A 17 22.06 -10.50 16.13
CA PHE A 17 22.88 -9.43 15.55
C PHE A 17 23.42 -9.83 14.17
N GLN A 18 24.01 -11.02 14.05
CA GLN A 18 24.53 -11.53 12.77
C GLN A 18 23.40 -11.70 11.74
N ALA A 19 22.24 -12.21 12.14
CA ALA A 19 21.09 -12.38 11.24
C ALA A 19 20.54 -11.03 10.72
N VAL A 20 20.48 -10.00 11.58
CA VAL A 20 20.06 -8.65 11.17
C VAL A 20 21.04 -8.07 10.14
N GLY A 21 22.34 -8.21 10.38
CA GLY A 21 23.36 -7.70 9.46
C GLY A 21 23.31 -8.38 8.10
N GLN A 22 23.18 -9.71 8.07
CA GLN A 22 23.07 -10.46 6.81
C GLN A 22 21.77 -10.14 6.06
N ALA A 23 20.65 -10.00 6.76
CA ALA A 23 19.38 -9.65 6.14
C ALA A 23 19.46 -8.26 5.48
N LEU A 24 20.03 -7.25 6.14
CA LEU A 24 20.22 -5.92 5.55
C LEU A 24 21.08 -5.97 4.29
N HIS A 25 22.25 -6.62 4.38
CA HIS A 25 23.22 -6.69 3.29
C HIS A 25 22.61 -7.31 2.01
N THR A 26 21.74 -8.31 2.18
CA THR A 26 21.20 -9.09 1.06
C THR A 26 19.84 -8.60 0.53
N THR A 27 19.24 -7.57 1.15
CA THR A 27 17.87 -7.13 0.82
C THR A 27 17.75 -5.65 0.47
N THR A 28 18.87 -4.93 0.39
CA THR A 28 18.85 -3.54 -0.10
C THR A 28 18.70 -3.54 -1.62
N ALA A 29 17.61 -2.94 -2.12
CA ALA A 29 17.29 -2.86 -3.53
C ALA A 29 16.82 -1.45 -3.92
N THR A 30 17.06 -1.05 -5.18
CA THR A 30 16.65 0.27 -5.65
C THR A 30 15.13 0.38 -5.78
N ARG A 31 14.61 1.62 -5.72
CA ARG A 31 13.18 1.90 -5.88
C ARG A 31 12.66 1.76 -7.31
N GLN A 32 13.49 1.35 -8.28
CA GLN A 32 13.10 1.22 -9.69
C GLN A 32 11.91 0.26 -9.90
N SER A 33 11.73 -0.71 -9.00
CA SER A 33 10.53 -1.57 -8.94
C SER A 33 9.19 -0.83 -8.84
N ARG A 34 9.19 0.48 -8.55
CA ARG A 34 8.00 1.32 -8.29
C ARG A 34 8.01 2.64 -9.10
N LYS A 35 8.64 2.66 -10.28
CA LYS A 35 8.68 3.85 -11.17
C LYS A 35 8.60 3.43 -12.66
N GLY A 36 7.86 4.18 -13.48
CA GLY A 36 7.68 3.89 -14.90
C GLY A 36 6.72 2.73 -15.12
N ALA A 37 7.11 1.77 -15.97
CA ALA A 37 6.41 0.49 -16.08
C ALA A 37 6.64 -0.34 -14.81
N ILE A 38 5.76 -0.18 -13.83
CA ILE A 38 5.85 -0.85 -12.53
C ILE A 38 5.75 -2.36 -12.73
N SER A 39 6.81 -3.08 -12.37
CA SER A 39 6.88 -4.53 -12.55
C SER A 39 6.16 -5.28 -11.44
N THR A 40 5.76 -6.52 -11.72
CA THR A 40 5.14 -7.42 -10.73
C THR A 40 6.01 -7.66 -9.51
N TRP A 41 7.34 -7.48 -9.63
CA TRP A 41 8.28 -7.56 -8.52
C TRP A 41 7.89 -6.67 -7.33
N LYS A 42 7.18 -5.55 -7.54
CA LYS A 42 6.72 -4.70 -6.43
C LYS A 42 5.90 -5.47 -5.38
N ALA A 43 5.14 -6.47 -5.82
CA ALA A 43 4.27 -7.29 -4.97
C ALA A 43 5.07 -8.37 -4.24
N HIS A 44 6.17 -8.85 -4.85
CA HIS A 44 7.01 -9.91 -4.30
C HIS A 44 8.11 -9.39 -3.37
N ALA A 45 8.59 -8.15 -3.57
CA ALA A 45 9.73 -7.61 -2.84
C ALA A 45 9.59 -7.68 -1.30
N PRO A 46 8.43 -7.35 -0.67
CA PRO A 46 8.29 -7.49 0.77
C PRO A 46 8.37 -8.95 1.26
N ALA A 47 7.79 -9.90 0.51
CA ALA A 47 7.82 -11.32 0.84
C ALA A 47 9.24 -11.91 0.68
N PHE A 48 9.98 -11.47 -0.35
CA PHE A 48 11.40 -11.76 -0.48
C PHE A 48 12.18 -11.26 0.74
N ALA A 49 11.86 -10.04 1.19
CA ALA A 49 12.18 -9.46 2.50
C ALA A 49 12.18 -10.49 3.65
N GLY A 50 10.98 -11.03 3.90
CA GLY A 50 10.70 -11.99 4.96
C GLY A 50 11.41 -13.33 4.75
N LYS A 51 11.44 -13.85 3.52
CA LYS A 51 12.15 -15.09 3.19
C LYS A 51 13.64 -15.00 3.53
N MET A 52 14.29 -13.91 3.13
CA MET A 52 15.71 -13.70 3.42
C MET A 52 16.00 -13.54 4.91
N ALA A 53 15.05 -13.03 5.69
CA ALA A 53 15.18 -12.98 7.15
C ALA A 53 15.15 -14.37 7.80
N VAL A 54 14.34 -15.31 7.28
CA VAL A 54 14.32 -16.71 7.74
C VAL A 54 15.67 -17.38 7.42
N GLU A 55 16.16 -17.23 6.20
CA GLU A 55 17.46 -17.75 5.77
C GLU A 55 18.61 -17.18 6.61
N ALA A 56 18.60 -15.87 6.88
CA ALA A 56 19.63 -15.22 7.69
C ALA A 56 19.65 -15.74 9.14
N ILE A 57 18.46 -15.98 9.73
CA ILE A 57 18.36 -16.58 11.07
C ILE A 57 18.90 -18.01 11.07
N ASP A 58 18.48 -18.86 10.12
CA ASP A 58 18.97 -20.25 10.02
C ASP A 58 20.50 -20.30 9.90
N ARG A 59 21.08 -19.42 9.06
CA ARG A 59 22.53 -19.33 8.89
C ARG A 59 23.26 -18.87 10.15
N ALA A 60 22.74 -17.83 10.82
CA ALA A 60 23.32 -17.34 12.06
C ALA A 60 23.26 -18.41 13.17
N MET A 61 22.16 -19.17 13.29
CA MET A 61 22.04 -20.29 14.23
C MET A 61 23.08 -21.40 13.98
N ARG A 62 23.59 -21.51 12.75
CA ARG A 62 24.68 -22.45 12.36
C ARG A 62 26.08 -21.85 12.57
N GLY A 63 26.19 -20.67 13.17
CA GLY A 63 27.45 -19.98 13.45
C GLY A 63 27.99 -19.14 12.30
N GLN A 64 27.21 -18.90 11.25
CA GLN A 64 27.63 -17.99 10.18
C GLN A 64 27.55 -16.54 10.66
N THR A 65 28.60 -15.76 10.41
CA THR A 65 28.64 -14.32 10.69
C THR A 65 28.30 -13.49 9.45
N SER A 66 27.91 -12.24 9.67
CA SER A 66 27.63 -11.21 8.67
C SER A 66 28.78 -10.20 8.57
N PRO A 67 28.89 -9.42 7.47
CA PRO A 67 29.80 -8.28 7.42
C PRO A 67 29.54 -7.32 8.60
N THR A 68 30.59 -6.83 9.25
CA THR A 68 30.45 -5.96 10.43
C THR A 68 31.55 -4.89 10.51
N PRO A 69 31.21 -3.64 10.90
CA PRO A 69 29.86 -3.11 11.07
C PRO A 69 29.17 -2.87 9.71
N ILE A 70 27.97 -3.42 9.49
CA ILE A 70 27.29 -3.35 8.19
C ILE A 70 26.72 -1.96 7.88
N TYR A 71 26.37 -1.18 8.89
CA TYR A 71 25.79 0.16 8.71
C TYR A 71 26.90 1.20 8.52
N GLU A 72 27.78 1.34 9.52
CA GLU A 72 28.81 2.39 9.63
C GLU A 72 30.20 1.96 9.12
N GLY A 73 30.35 0.74 8.60
CA GLY A 73 31.62 0.28 8.04
C GLY A 73 32.09 1.16 6.88
N GLU A 74 33.40 1.09 6.58
CA GLU A 74 34.00 1.83 5.45
C GLU A 74 33.26 1.57 4.14
N ASP A 75 32.88 0.31 3.89
CA ASP A 75 32.02 -0.11 2.78
C ASP A 75 30.59 -0.43 3.21
N GLY A 76 30.09 0.27 4.23
CA GLY A 76 28.78 0.06 4.84
C GLY A 76 27.61 0.62 4.03
N VAL A 77 26.40 0.28 4.49
CA VAL A 77 25.14 0.73 3.89
C VAL A 77 25.03 2.25 3.89
N ILE A 78 25.45 2.91 4.96
CA ILE A 78 25.39 4.37 5.06
C ILE A 78 26.28 5.03 4.00
N ALA A 79 27.52 4.54 3.89
CA ALA A 79 28.53 5.11 3.01
C ALA A 79 28.16 5.04 1.52
N TRP A 80 27.60 3.91 1.08
CA TRP A 80 27.42 3.64 -0.36
C TRP A 80 25.98 3.65 -0.85
N LEU A 81 25.00 3.47 0.04
CA LEU A 81 23.59 3.33 -0.36
C LEU A 81 22.70 4.45 0.17
N LEU A 82 23.16 5.23 1.16
CA LEU A 82 22.43 6.35 1.75
C LEU A 82 23.19 7.67 1.54
N ASP A 83 23.36 8.50 2.58
CA ASP A 83 23.84 9.89 2.47
C ASP A 83 25.38 10.05 2.52
N GLY A 84 26.14 8.95 2.42
CA GLY A 84 27.60 8.97 2.34
C GLY A 84 28.31 8.61 3.66
N PRO A 85 29.66 8.46 3.64
CA PRO A 85 30.42 7.90 4.76
C PRO A 85 30.41 8.74 6.04
N ASP A 86 30.13 10.04 5.93
CA ASP A 86 30.06 10.97 7.05
C ASP A 86 28.64 11.13 7.61
N ALA A 87 27.65 10.41 7.07
CA ALA A 87 26.27 10.52 7.50
C ALA A 87 26.00 9.73 8.80
N GLY A 88 25.02 10.21 9.57
CA GLY A 88 24.54 9.57 10.79
C GLY A 88 23.02 9.59 10.84
N TYR A 89 22.43 8.57 11.46
CA TYR A 89 20.98 8.42 11.59
C TYR A 89 20.61 8.09 13.03
N ASP A 90 19.56 8.74 13.52
CA ASP A 90 18.94 8.41 14.79
C ASP A 90 17.81 7.40 14.58
N VAL A 91 17.88 6.27 15.27
CA VAL A 91 16.82 5.26 15.29
C VAL A 91 16.11 5.31 16.65
N PRO A 92 14.90 5.88 16.74
CA PRO A 92 14.17 5.91 18.00
C PRO A 92 13.72 4.49 18.37
N LEU A 93 14.07 4.06 19.59
CA LEU A 93 13.62 2.81 20.18
C LEU A 93 12.85 3.10 21.46
N PRO A 94 11.81 2.31 21.80
CA PRO A 94 11.16 2.41 23.10
C PRO A 94 12.17 2.21 24.24
N ALA A 95 12.08 3.03 25.28
CA ALA A 95 12.91 2.85 26.46
C ALA A 95 12.57 1.55 27.21
N PRO A 96 13.46 1.01 28.06
CA PRO A 96 13.15 -0.14 28.89
C PRO A 96 11.83 0.04 29.67
N GLY A 97 10.88 -0.88 29.47
CA GLY A 97 9.55 -0.83 30.08
C GLY A 97 8.49 -0.06 29.28
N GLU A 98 8.87 0.68 28.22
CA GLU A 98 7.91 1.33 27.35
C GLU A 98 7.20 0.36 26.40
N ALA A 99 5.92 0.63 26.16
CA ALA A 99 5.11 -0.18 25.26
C ALA A 99 5.53 0.02 23.79
N LYS A 100 5.59 -1.07 23.04
CA LYS A 100 5.85 -1.06 21.59
C LYS A 100 4.54 -0.71 20.88
N ARG A 101 4.35 0.56 20.51
CA ARG A 101 3.07 1.10 20.01
C ARG A 101 2.96 1.23 18.49
N ALA A 102 4.02 0.98 17.74
CA ALA A 102 4.05 1.21 16.28
C ALA A 102 2.92 0.51 15.49
N ILE A 103 2.40 -0.62 15.98
CA ILE A 103 1.24 -1.29 15.35
C ILE A 103 -0.05 -0.46 15.43
N LEU A 104 -0.20 0.34 16.48
CA LEU A 104 -1.34 1.24 16.69
C LEU A 104 -1.28 2.45 15.75
N ASP A 105 -0.10 2.75 15.20
CA ASP A 105 0.13 3.83 14.23
C ASP A 105 -0.02 3.35 12.78
N THR A 106 -0.58 2.15 12.57
CA THR A 106 -0.86 1.62 11.24
C THR A 106 -2.22 2.08 10.72
N TYR A 107 -2.30 2.27 9.41
CA TYR A 107 -3.53 2.74 8.77
C TYR A 107 -4.14 1.67 7.87
N THR A 108 -5.46 1.54 7.97
CA THR A 108 -6.22 0.62 7.15
C THR A 108 -6.39 1.16 5.74
N LYS A 109 -6.23 0.27 4.76
CA LYS A 109 -6.70 0.51 3.40
C LYS A 109 -8.10 -0.06 3.27
N GLU A 110 -9.08 0.74 2.87
CA GLU A 110 -10.37 0.23 2.43
C GLU A 110 -10.23 -0.28 0.99
N HIS A 111 -9.62 0.56 0.14
CA HIS A 111 -9.55 0.34 -1.30
C HIS A 111 -8.28 -0.38 -1.70
N SER A 112 -8.37 -1.30 -2.66
CA SER A 112 -7.18 -1.89 -3.30
C SER A 112 -6.56 -0.85 -4.23
N ALA A 113 -5.75 0.05 -3.69
CA ALA A 113 -4.95 1.03 -4.41
C ALA A 113 -3.72 1.41 -3.56
N GLU A 114 -2.83 2.23 -4.12
CA GLU A 114 -1.78 2.89 -3.35
C GLU A 114 -2.38 3.73 -2.19
N TYR A 115 -1.64 3.91 -1.10
CA TYR A 115 -2.21 4.44 0.15
C TYR A 115 -2.61 5.93 0.03
N GLN A 116 -1.80 6.71 -0.66
CA GLN A 116 -2.01 8.12 -0.96
C GLN A 116 -3.18 8.33 -1.94
N ALA A 117 -3.70 7.26 -2.56
CA ALA A 117 -4.93 7.29 -3.34
C ALA A 117 -6.22 7.09 -2.52
N GLN A 118 -6.15 6.59 -1.28
CA GLN A 118 -7.35 6.17 -0.52
C GLN A 118 -8.33 7.33 -0.32
N ALA A 119 -7.85 8.47 0.16
CA ALA A 119 -8.70 9.63 0.43
C ALA A 119 -9.33 10.19 -0.86
N TRP A 120 -8.63 10.11 -1.99
CA TRP A 120 -9.14 10.56 -3.29
C TRP A 120 -10.27 9.69 -3.82
N ILE A 121 -10.23 8.38 -3.55
CA ILE A 121 -11.34 7.48 -3.88
C ILE A 121 -12.58 7.88 -3.06
N ASP A 122 -12.44 8.09 -1.76
CA ASP A 122 -13.56 8.47 -0.90
C ASP A 122 -14.14 9.84 -1.28
N LEU A 123 -13.28 10.82 -1.58
CA LEU A 123 -13.70 12.13 -2.07
C LEU A 123 -14.44 12.02 -3.41
N ALA A 124 -13.91 11.25 -4.36
CA ALA A 124 -14.54 11.05 -5.66
C ALA A 124 -15.93 10.40 -5.55
N ARG A 125 -16.07 9.39 -4.67
CA ARG A 125 -17.36 8.74 -4.37
C ARG A 125 -18.35 9.72 -3.76
N ARG A 126 -17.91 10.51 -2.77
CA ARG A 126 -18.74 11.57 -2.17
C ARG A 126 -19.22 12.56 -3.23
N LEU A 127 -18.31 13.02 -4.10
CA LEU A 127 -18.62 13.96 -5.17
C LEU A 127 -19.60 13.37 -6.20
N HIS A 128 -19.47 12.10 -6.53
CA HIS A 128 -20.43 11.37 -7.38
C HIS A 128 -21.84 11.43 -6.77
N ASP A 129 -21.96 11.11 -5.49
CA ASP A 129 -23.24 11.04 -4.79
C ASP A 129 -23.89 12.41 -4.59
N THR A 130 -23.09 13.46 -4.34
CA THR A 130 -23.60 14.81 -4.02
C THR A 130 -23.76 15.71 -5.25
N HIS A 131 -23.09 15.41 -6.36
CA HIS A 131 -23.14 16.22 -7.59
C HIS A 131 -23.45 15.37 -8.83
N PRO A 132 -24.74 15.10 -9.13
CA PRO A 132 -25.14 14.26 -10.27
C PRO A 132 -24.59 14.72 -11.63
N VAL A 133 -24.28 16.02 -11.79
CA VAL A 133 -23.64 16.56 -13.01
C VAL A 133 -22.27 15.94 -13.29
N LEU A 134 -21.56 15.46 -12.26
CA LEU A 134 -20.23 14.85 -12.39
C LEU A 134 -20.27 13.42 -12.93
N ALA A 135 -21.45 12.80 -13.02
CA ALA A 135 -21.61 11.50 -13.69
C ALA A 135 -21.43 11.60 -15.20
N ASP A 136 -21.62 12.80 -15.78
CA ASP A 136 -21.38 13.08 -17.19
C ASP A 136 -19.97 13.66 -17.39
N ALA A 137 -19.10 12.90 -18.07
CA ALA A 137 -17.75 13.32 -18.37
C ALA A 137 -17.70 14.56 -19.28
N ASP A 138 -18.71 14.79 -20.12
CA ASP A 138 -18.77 15.92 -21.04
C ASP A 138 -19.15 17.23 -20.33
N ALA A 139 -19.74 17.14 -19.13
CA ALA A 139 -20.04 18.30 -18.29
C ALA A 139 -18.79 18.85 -17.58
N ILE A 140 -17.74 18.04 -17.42
CA ILE A 140 -16.49 18.43 -16.79
C ILE A 140 -15.58 19.04 -17.85
N ASP A 141 -14.95 20.19 -17.59
CA ASP A 141 -13.91 20.79 -18.44
C ASP A 141 -12.52 20.27 -18.02
N ARG A 142 -12.18 20.39 -16.73
CA ARG A 142 -10.91 19.92 -16.17
C ARG A 142 -11.00 19.64 -14.67
N VAL A 143 -10.09 18.81 -14.18
CA VAL A 143 -9.94 18.52 -12.74
C VAL A 143 -8.51 18.84 -12.31
N LEU A 144 -8.37 19.64 -11.26
CA LEU A 144 -7.09 19.93 -10.62
C LEU A 144 -7.10 19.46 -9.17
N ILE A 145 -6.13 18.59 -8.84
CA ILE A 145 -5.95 18.04 -7.50
C ILE A 145 -4.72 18.69 -6.85
N HIS A 146 -4.94 19.40 -5.74
CA HIS A 146 -3.91 19.99 -4.90
C HIS A 146 -3.57 19.03 -3.75
N SER A 147 -2.33 18.56 -3.67
CA SER A 147 -1.91 17.60 -2.63
C SER A 147 -0.43 17.75 -2.28
N SER A 148 0.09 16.84 -1.44
CA SER A 148 1.50 16.83 -1.06
C SER A 148 2.44 16.57 -2.24
N HIS A 149 3.70 16.96 -2.09
CA HIS A 149 4.80 16.62 -2.99
C HIS A 149 4.79 15.12 -3.31
N HIS A 150 4.70 14.27 -2.28
CA HIS A 150 4.72 12.83 -2.44
C HIS A 150 3.60 12.35 -3.38
N THR A 151 2.37 12.79 -3.13
CA THR A 151 1.22 12.47 -3.98
C THR A 151 1.46 12.93 -5.42
N HIS A 152 1.87 14.19 -5.61
CA HIS A 152 2.11 14.78 -6.93
C HIS A 152 3.19 14.03 -7.75
N VAL A 153 4.35 13.73 -7.15
CA VAL A 153 5.50 13.16 -7.87
C VAL A 153 5.54 11.63 -7.91
N VAL A 154 4.82 10.96 -6.99
CA VAL A 154 4.82 9.49 -6.91
C VAL A 154 3.65 8.88 -7.63
N ILE A 155 2.44 9.44 -7.51
CA ILE A 155 1.20 8.88 -8.10
C ILE A 155 0.39 9.86 -8.96
N GLY A 156 0.72 11.15 -8.91
CA GLY A 156 0.10 12.21 -9.71
C GLY A 156 0.80 12.47 -11.06
N SER A 157 0.40 13.59 -11.68
CA SER A 157 0.94 14.08 -12.96
C SER A 157 2.41 14.52 -12.87
N GLY A 158 2.88 14.95 -11.69
CA GLY A 158 4.28 15.29 -11.44
C GLY A 158 5.24 14.09 -11.51
N ALA A 159 4.71 12.87 -11.56
CA ALA A 159 5.51 11.68 -11.79
C ALA A 159 6.19 11.66 -13.16
N ASN A 160 5.68 12.44 -14.13
CA ASN A 160 6.13 12.48 -15.53
C ASN A 160 6.20 11.08 -16.18
N ASP A 161 5.21 10.25 -15.85
CA ASP A 161 5.12 8.86 -16.25
C ASP A 161 3.92 8.67 -17.19
N PRO A 162 4.14 8.62 -18.53
CA PRO A 162 3.04 8.56 -19.48
C PRO A 162 2.22 7.27 -19.36
N GLN A 163 2.79 6.20 -18.81
CA GLN A 163 2.07 4.94 -18.55
C GLN A 163 0.91 5.14 -17.57
N LYS A 164 0.95 6.17 -16.72
CA LYS A 164 -0.16 6.54 -15.82
C LYS A 164 -1.33 7.22 -16.51
N TYR A 165 -1.25 7.40 -17.83
CA TYR A 165 -2.31 7.88 -18.70
C TYR A 165 -2.58 6.91 -19.86
N ASP A 166 -2.01 5.69 -19.83
CA ASP A 166 -2.23 4.66 -20.84
C ASP A 166 -3.33 3.68 -20.40
N PRO A 167 -4.49 3.60 -21.11
CA PRO A 167 -5.56 2.65 -20.79
C PRO A 167 -5.17 1.17 -20.94
N ARG A 168 -4.01 0.88 -21.54
CA ARG A 168 -3.46 -0.48 -21.65
C ARG A 168 -2.42 -0.78 -20.57
N ALA A 169 -2.17 0.15 -19.65
CA ALA A 169 -1.24 -0.07 -18.57
C ALA A 169 -1.70 -1.22 -17.67
N SER A 170 -0.74 -1.86 -17.01
CA SER A 170 -1.04 -2.94 -16.07
C SER A 170 -1.78 -2.41 -14.84
N ARG A 171 -2.44 -3.34 -14.12
CA ARG A 171 -3.01 -3.07 -12.80
C ARG A 171 -1.99 -2.38 -11.87
N GLU A 172 -0.74 -2.83 -11.91
CA GLU A 172 0.35 -2.32 -11.09
C GLU A 172 0.75 -0.88 -11.40
N THR A 173 0.40 -0.37 -12.58
CA THR A 173 0.58 1.05 -12.93
C THR A 173 -0.68 1.83 -12.61
N LEU A 174 -1.86 1.29 -12.93
CA LEU A 174 -3.14 1.93 -12.71
C LEU A 174 -3.45 2.14 -11.22
N ASP A 175 -3.02 1.23 -10.34
CA ASP A 175 -3.13 1.38 -8.88
C ASP A 175 -2.20 2.47 -8.30
N HIS A 176 -1.32 3.06 -9.13
CA HIS A 176 -0.43 4.19 -8.82
C HIS A 176 -0.66 5.41 -9.75
N SER A 177 -1.85 5.52 -10.35
CA SER A 177 -2.28 6.68 -11.14
C SER A 177 -3.47 7.36 -10.48
N ILE A 178 -3.23 8.46 -9.74
CA ILE A 178 -4.33 9.29 -9.20
C ILE A 178 -5.30 9.75 -10.29
N PRO A 179 -4.83 10.24 -11.45
CA PRO A 179 -5.73 10.67 -12.52
C PRO A 179 -6.73 9.57 -12.93
N TYR A 180 -6.25 8.33 -13.06
CA TYR A 180 -7.11 7.18 -13.34
C TYR A 180 -8.04 6.85 -12.18
N ILE A 181 -7.47 6.72 -10.97
CA ILE A 181 -8.18 6.29 -9.77
C ILE A 181 -9.34 7.25 -9.46
N PHE A 182 -9.06 8.56 -9.45
CA PHE A 182 -10.05 9.59 -9.20
C PHE A 182 -11.16 9.57 -10.27
N THR A 183 -10.78 9.43 -11.56
CA THR A 183 -11.74 9.39 -12.66
C THR A 183 -12.71 8.22 -12.54
N VAL A 184 -12.20 7.00 -12.34
CA VAL A 184 -13.04 5.79 -12.26
C VAL A 184 -13.92 5.83 -11.01
N ALA A 185 -13.36 6.24 -9.85
CA ALA A 185 -14.14 6.37 -8.63
C ALA A 185 -15.25 7.44 -8.73
N LEU A 186 -14.98 8.55 -9.44
CA LEU A 186 -15.95 9.62 -9.65
C LEU A 186 -17.07 9.19 -10.62
N GLN A 187 -16.73 8.47 -11.69
CA GLN A 187 -17.74 8.01 -12.64
C GLN A 187 -18.62 6.90 -12.07
N ASP A 188 -18.04 5.96 -11.33
CA ASP A 188 -18.73 4.76 -10.90
C ASP A 188 -19.37 4.90 -9.50
N GLY A 189 -19.02 5.94 -8.74
CA GLY A 189 -19.43 6.08 -7.33
C GLY A 189 -18.86 4.97 -6.42
N ALA A 190 -17.93 4.15 -6.93
CA ALA A 190 -17.41 2.98 -6.28
C ALA A 190 -15.98 2.66 -6.73
N TRP A 191 -15.29 1.84 -5.94
CA TRP A 191 -13.98 1.29 -6.28
C TRP A 191 -13.92 -0.19 -5.95
N HIS A 192 -13.89 -1.04 -6.98
CA HIS A 192 -13.81 -2.48 -6.81
C HIS A 192 -12.41 -3.00 -7.11
N HIS A 193 -11.93 -3.93 -6.28
CA HIS A 193 -10.58 -4.44 -6.37
C HIS A 193 -10.28 -5.22 -7.65
N VAL A 194 -11.28 -5.64 -8.43
CA VAL A 194 -11.10 -6.29 -9.75
C VAL A 194 -11.69 -5.40 -10.84
N ASP A 195 -12.97 -5.07 -10.72
CA ASP A 195 -13.74 -4.50 -11.85
C ASP A 195 -13.27 -3.10 -12.23
N SER A 196 -12.83 -2.29 -11.26
CA SER A 196 -12.28 -0.97 -11.55
C SER A 196 -11.06 -1.06 -12.46
N TYR A 197 -10.27 -2.14 -12.37
CA TYR A 197 -9.07 -2.39 -13.18
C TYR A 197 -9.32 -3.20 -14.46
N ALA A 198 -10.55 -3.65 -14.72
CA ALA A 198 -10.83 -4.47 -15.89
C ALA A 198 -10.47 -3.71 -17.19
N PRO A 199 -9.81 -4.34 -18.19
CA PRO A 199 -9.40 -3.64 -19.41
C PRO A 199 -10.55 -2.94 -20.13
N GLY A 200 -11.74 -3.56 -20.13
CA GLY A 200 -12.95 -2.96 -20.71
C GLY A 200 -13.43 -1.72 -19.94
N ARG A 201 -13.23 -1.67 -18.62
CA ARG A 201 -13.56 -0.49 -17.80
C ARG A 201 -12.52 0.61 -18.00
N ALA A 202 -11.23 0.28 -17.95
CA ALA A 202 -10.14 1.25 -18.11
C ALA A 202 -10.10 1.86 -19.52
N GLY A 203 -10.48 1.10 -20.55
CA GLY A 203 -10.48 1.51 -21.95
C GLY A 203 -11.73 2.23 -22.44
N ARG A 204 -12.70 2.55 -21.56
CA ARG A 204 -13.89 3.33 -21.93
C ARG A 204 -13.49 4.70 -22.50
N PRO A 205 -13.99 5.11 -23.68
CA PRO A 205 -13.59 6.38 -24.31
C PRO A 205 -13.80 7.60 -23.41
N ASP A 206 -14.98 7.70 -22.78
CA ASP A 206 -15.34 8.79 -21.87
C ASP A 206 -14.42 8.85 -20.63
N THR A 207 -14.04 7.69 -20.10
CA THR A 207 -13.08 7.58 -19.00
C THR A 207 -11.70 8.06 -19.41
N VAL A 208 -11.20 7.61 -20.57
CA VAL A 208 -9.87 8.01 -21.07
C VAL A 208 -9.81 9.52 -21.31
N ASP A 209 -10.88 10.10 -21.85
CA ASP A 209 -10.96 11.53 -22.12
C ASP A 209 -11.02 12.36 -20.84
N LEU A 210 -11.81 11.95 -19.83
CA LEU A 210 -11.80 12.62 -18.52
C LEU A 210 -10.47 12.45 -17.78
N TRP A 211 -9.93 11.23 -17.74
CA TRP A 211 -8.64 10.90 -17.11
C TRP A 211 -7.51 11.81 -17.59
N ARG A 212 -7.42 12.06 -18.89
CA ARG A 212 -6.40 12.97 -19.47
C ARG A 212 -6.55 14.43 -19.03
N ARG A 213 -7.71 14.82 -18.53
CA ARG A 213 -8.02 16.17 -18.03
C ARG A 213 -7.88 16.29 -16.51
N VAL A 214 -7.55 15.18 -15.82
CA VAL A 214 -7.20 15.19 -14.40
C VAL A 214 -5.70 15.43 -14.24
N THR A 215 -5.36 16.52 -13.55
CA THR A 215 -3.99 16.91 -13.24
C THR A 215 -3.80 17.10 -11.74
N THR A 216 -2.57 17.01 -11.28
CA THR A 216 -2.20 17.24 -9.88
C THR A 216 -1.19 18.37 -9.80
N THR A 217 -1.17 19.07 -8.67
CA THR A 217 -0.11 20.02 -8.30
C THR A 217 0.28 19.81 -6.84
N GLU A 218 1.55 20.07 -6.54
CA GLU A 218 1.97 20.22 -5.15
C GLU A 218 1.32 21.47 -4.54
N ASP A 219 0.89 21.33 -3.29
CA ASP A 219 0.51 22.41 -2.39
C ASP A 219 1.37 22.31 -1.12
N PRO A 220 2.15 23.36 -0.79
CA PRO A 220 3.08 23.33 0.34
C PRO A 220 2.44 23.00 1.69
N GLU A 221 1.18 23.39 1.90
CA GLU A 221 0.50 23.12 3.16
C GLU A 221 0.15 21.63 3.29
N TRP A 222 -0.29 21.00 2.20
CA TRP A 222 -0.51 19.55 2.18
C TRP A 222 0.80 18.76 2.28
N THR A 223 1.91 19.28 1.73
CA THR A 223 3.26 18.72 1.94
C THR A 223 3.68 18.80 3.41
N ARG A 224 3.50 19.96 4.07
CA ARG A 224 3.79 20.13 5.50
C ARG A 224 3.02 19.12 6.35
N ARG A 225 1.71 19.00 6.11
CA ARG A 225 0.85 18.05 6.83
C ARG A 225 1.25 16.59 6.59
N TYR A 226 1.63 16.23 5.37
CA TYR A 226 2.11 14.87 5.05
C TYR A 226 3.33 14.45 5.89
N HIS A 227 4.25 15.39 6.16
CA HIS A 227 5.45 15.17 6.95
C HIS A 227 5.26 15.36 8.46
N SER A 228 4.08 15.77 8.92
CA SER A 228 3.83 15.95 10.34
C SER A 228 3.96 14.63 11.10
N MET A 229 4.58 14.73 12.28
CA MET A 229 4.63 13.64 13.27
C MET A 229 3.47 13.74 14.26
N ASP A 230 2.73 14.86 14.28
CA ASP A 230 1.48 14.98 15.04
C ASP A 230 0.35 14.26 14.28
N PRO A 231 -0.23 13.17 14.84
CA PRO A 231 -1.33 12.47 14.19
C PRO A 231 -2.54 13.36 13.88
N ALA A 232 -2.79 14.42 14.67
CA ALA A 232 -3.92 15.31 14.47
C ALA A 232 -3.74 16.23 13.24
N GLU A 233 -2.49 16.54 12.88
CA GLU A 233 -2.19 17.36 11.70
C GLU A 233 -1.95 16.52 10.44
N LYS A 234 -1.47 15.28 10.62
CA LYS A 234 -1.04 14.41 9.55
C LYS A 234 -2.16 14.13 8.54
N ALA A 235 -1.87 14.39 7.28
CA ALA A 235 -2.85 14.26 6.20
C ALA A 235 -2.23 13.59 4.96
N PHE A 236 -3.07 12.86 4.24
CA PHE A 236 -2.70 12.14 3.02
C PHE A 236 -3.58 12.50 1.82
N GLY A 237 -4.61 13.33 2.01
CA GLY A 237 -5.49 13.82 0.96
C GLY A 237 -5.10 15.20 0.42
N GLY A 238 -6.08 16.06 0.24
CA GLY A 238 -5.92 17.39 -0.33
C GLY A 238 -7.23 18.05 -0.74
N ARG A 239 -7.14 19.03 -1.64
CA ARG A 239 -8.28 19.75 -2.25
C ARG A 239 -8.40 19.41 -3.73
N VAL A 240 -9.62 19.23 -4.23
CA VAL A 240 -9.92 19.10 -5.66
C VAL A 240 -10.73 20.29 -6.15
N GLU A 241 -10.42 20.75 -7.35
CA GLU A 241 -11.17 21.77 -8.09
C GLU A 241 -11.62 21.18 -9.43
N ILE A 242 -12.93 21.02 -9.59
CA ILE A 242 -13.55 20.50 -10.81
C ILE A 242 -14.23 21.66 -11.53
N ARG A 243 -13.67 22.07 -12.67
CA ARG A 243 -14.28 23.09 -13.52
C ARG A 243 -15.26 22.42 -14.47
N LEU A 244 -16.47 22.94 -14.55
CA LEU A 244 -17.51 22.48 -15.47
C LEU A 244 -17.48 23.30 -16.78
N THR A 245 -18.05 22.73 -17.83
CA THR A 245 -18.13 23.35 -19.17
C THR A 245 -19.04 24.58 -19.21
N ASP A 246 -19.97 24.72 -18.26
CA ASP A 246 -20.84 25.88 -18.12
C ASP A 246 -20.16 27.11 -17.47
N GLY A 247 -18.93 26.95 -17.01
CA GLY A 247 -18.16 28.01 -16.36
C GLY A 247 -18.01 27.88 -14.84
N SER A 248 -18.84 27.07 -14.19
CA SER A 248 -18.85 26.91 -12.73
C SER A 248 -17.74 25.97 -12.23
N THR A 249 -17.45 26.03 -10.92
CA THR A 249 -16.43 25.18 -10.29
C THR A 249 -17.01 24.53 -9.03
N ILE A 250 -16.81 23.23 -8.91
CA ILE A 250 -17.05 22.46 -7.68
C ILE A 250 -15.70 22.30 -6.97
N VAL A 251 -15.67 22.62 -5.67
CA VAL A 251 -14.46 22.52 -4.84
C VAL A 251 -14.80 21.70 -3.60
N ASP A 252 -13.96 20.73 -3.28
CA ASP A 252 -14.10 19.91 -2.08
C ASP A 252 -12.71 19.42 -1.61
N GLU A 253 -12.62 18.97 -0.37
CA GLU A 253 -11.36 18.51 0.23
C GLU A 253 -11.53 17.33 1.19
N ILE A 254 -10.43 16.62 1.42
CA ILE A 254 -10.37 15.51 2.37
C ILE A 254 -8.96 15.43 2.95
N ALA A 255 -8.83 15.29 4.27
CA ALA A 255 -7.51 15.20 4.90
C ALA A 255 -6.98 13.76 4.95
N VAL A 256 -7.83 12.79 5.29
CA VAL A 256 -7.51 11.37 5.43
C VAL A 256 -8.67 10.54 4.87
N ALA A 257 -8.39 9.30 4.47
CA ALA A 257 -9.41 8.38 3.99
C ALA A 257 -10.49 8.11 5.06
N ASP A 258 -11.70 7.73 4.64
CA ASP A 258 -12.80 7.51 5.57
C ASP A 258 -12.48 6.42 6.59
N ALA A 259 -11.87 5.33 6.13
CA ALA A 259 -11.45 4.19 6.95
C ALA A 259 -10.27 4.47 7.90
N HIS A 260 -9.62 5.63 7.80
CA HIS A 260 -8.53 6.03 8.68
C HIS A 260 -9.02 6.12 10.14
N PRO A 261 -8.17 5.88 11.17
CA PRO A 261 -8.55 6.05 12.58
C PRO A 261 -9.14 7.44 12.93
N LEU A 262 -8.73 8.46 12.18
CA LEU A 262 -9.23 9.85 12.28
C LEU A 262 -10.16 10.25 11.12
N GLY A 263 -10.60 9.29 10.30
CA GLY A 263 -11.48 9.50 9.16
C GLY A 263 -12.95 9.59 9.56
N ALA A 264 -13.82 9.81 8.57
CA ALA A 264 -15.26 9.92 8.80
C ALA A 264 -15.93 8.61 9.20
N ARG A 265 -15.34 7.47 8.82
CA ARG A 265 -15.83 6.11 9.12
C ARG A 265 -14.65 5.18 9.43
N PRO A 266 -13.98 5.35 10.59
CA PRO A 266 -12.87 4.49 10.98
C PRO A 266 -13.28 3.03 10.95
N PHE A 267 -12.45 2.17 10.33
CA PHE A 267 -12.77 0.76 10.19
C PHE A 267 -12.89 0.07 11.56
N ALA A 268 -14.04 -0.57 11.77
CA ALA A 268 -14.28 -1.46 12.90
C ALA A 268 -14.21 -2.92 12.45
N ARG A 269 -14.33 -3.84 13.42
CA ARG A 269 -14.27 -5.29 13.17
C ARG A 269 -15.21 -5.74 12.04
N ALA A 270 -16.44 -5.24 12.02
CA ALA A 270 -17.43 -5.59 10.99
C ALA A 270 -16.96 -5.20 9.58
N ASP A 271 -16.29 -4.05 9.44
CA ASP A 271 -15.76 -3.60 8.14
C ASP A 271 -14.61 -4.49 7.66
N TYR A 272 -13.71 -4.92 8.56
CA TYR A 272 -12.66 -5.89 8.21
C TYR A 272 -13.25 -7.25 7.78
N VAL A 273 -14.29 -7.72 8.47
CA VAL A 273 -14.98 -8.96 8.12
C VAL A 273 -15.66 -8.84 6.76
N GLY A 274 -16.37 -7.73 6.52
CA GLY A 274 -17.00 -7.44 5.23
C GLY A 274 -15.98 -7.41 4.11
N LYS A 275 -14.86 -6.70 4.32
CA LYS A 275 -13.75 -6.66 3.37
C LYS A 275 -13.15 -8.03 3.10
N LEU A 276 -12.92 -8.86 4.12
CA LEU A 276 -12.43 -10.22 3.92
C LEU A 276 -13.38 -11.03 3.04
N ARG A 277 -14.69 -10.96 3.32
CA ARG A 277 -15.71 -11.65 2.51
C ARG A 277 -15.70 -11.17 1.06
N THR A 278 -15.61 -9.86 0.82
CA THR A 278 -15.49 -9.30 -0.54
C THR A 278 -14.25 -9.80 -1.27
N LEU A 279 -13.10 -9.89 -0.58
CA LEU A 279 -11.86 -10.40 -1.19
C LEU A 279 -11.86 -11.94 -1.36
N ALA A 280 -12.66 -12.64 -0.56
CA ALA A 280 -12.80 -14.09 -0.61
C ALA A 280 -13.82 -14.56 -1.65
N ASP A 281 -14.72 -13.68 -2.10
CA ASP A 281 -15.76 -14.02 -3.06
C ASP A 281 -15.17 -14.63 -4.35
N GLY A 282 -15.75 -15.75 -4.77
CA GLY A 282 -15.26 -16.55 -5.89
C GLY A 282 -13.94 -17.29 -5.66
N VAL A 283 -13.21 -17.06 -4.56
CA VAL A 283 -11.90 -17.66 -4.24
C VAL A 283 -11.99 -18.72 -3.14
N LEU A 284 -12.75 -18.44 -2.08
CA LEU A 284 -12.95 -19.33 -0.94
C LEU A 284 -14.43 -19.75 -0.85
N GLU A 285 -14.69 -20.94 -0.33
CA GLU A 285 -16.05 -21.32 0.07
C GLU A 285 -16.46 -20.54 1.33
N GLU A 286 -17.74 -20.20 1.47
CA GLU A 286 -18.23 -19.41 2.62
C GLU A 286 -17.90 -20.08 3.97
N ALA A 287 -18.04 -21.41 4.04
CA ALA A 287 -17.69 -22.18 5.23
C ALA A 287 -16.19 -22.08 5.59
N GLU A 288 -15.31 -21.90 4.61
CA GLU A 288 -13.88 -21.71 4.86
C GLU A 288 -13.57 -20.32 5.40
N VAL A 289 -14.27 -19.30 4.89
CA VAL A 289 -14.18 -17.93 5.43
C VAL A 289 -14.64 -17.90 6.89
N ASP A 290 -15.76 -18.56 7.19
CA ASP A 290 -16.30 -18.65 8.56
C ASP A 290 -15.33 -19.38 9.50
N ARG A 291 -14.78 -20.52 9.07
CA ARG A 291 -13.76 -21.27 9.82
C ARG A 291 -12.55 -20.39 10.14
N PHE A 292 -12.02 -19.68 9.14
CA PHE A 292 -10.87 -18.80 9.33
C PHE A 292 -11.18 -17.66 10.30
N LEU A 293 -12.35 -17.02 10.17
CA LEU A 293 -12.78 -15.94 11.06
C LEU A 293 -12.91 -16.41 12.51
N GLN A 294 -13.57 -17.55 12.73
CA GLN A 294 -13.72 -18.14 14.07
C GLN A 294 -12.37 -18.43 14.73
N LEU A 295 -11.38 -18.88 13.94
CA LEU A 295 -10.04 -19.15 14.45
C LEU A 295 -9.29 -17.85 14.79
N VAL A 296 -9.34 -16.85 13.90
CA VAL A 296 -8.69 -15.54 14.13
C VAL A 296 -9.26 -14.84 15.37
N GLU A 297 -10.55 -15.00 15.67
CA GLU A 297 -11.17 -14.42 16.86
C GLU A 297 -10.61 -14.96 18.17
N ARG A 298 -10.09 -16.19 18.13
CA ARG A 298 -9.46 -16.86 19.27
C ARG A 298 -7.93 -16.75 19.25
N LEU A 299 -7.34 -15.87 18.42
CA LEU A 299 -5.89 -15.77 18.24
C LEU A 299 -5.07 -15.78 19.55
N PRO A 300 -5.46 -15.05 20.62
CA PRO A 300 -4.71 -15.06 21.90
C PRO A 300 -4.77 -16.38 22.66
N GLU A 301 -5.71 -17.26 22.33
CA GLU A 301 -6.02 -18.52 23.02
C GLU A 301 -5.51 -19.75 22.26
N LEU A 302 -4.99 -19.57 21.04
CA LEU A 302 -4.60 -20.69 20.18
C LEU A 302 -3.40 -21.45 20.73
N ALA A 303 -3.49 -22.77 20.68
CA ALA A 303 -2.35 -23.66 20.87
C ALA A 303 -1.46 -23.71 19.60
N ALA A 304 -0.23 -24.20 19.77
CA ALA A 304 0.77 -24.22 18.69
C ALA A 304 0.33 -25.06 17.47
N ASP A 305 -0.41 -26.13 17.69
CA ASP A 305 -0.98 -27.00 16.65
C ASP A 305 -2.19 -26.38 15.94
N GLU A 306 -2.90 -25.44 16.58
CA GLU A 306 -3.98 -24.67 15.96
C GLU A 306 -3.47 -23.58 15.00
N LEU A 307 -2.21 -23.11 15.16
CA LEU A 307 -1.64 -22.03 14.34
C LEU A 307 -1.60 -22.37 12.84
N ALA A 308 -1.44 -23.65 12.49
CA ALA A 308 -1.49 -24.11 11.10
C ALA A 308 -2.86 -23.83 10.44
N GLY A 309 -3.92 -23.67 11.24
CA GLY A 309 -5.25 -23.30 10.79
C GLY A 309 -5.41 -21.83 10.40
N LEU A 310 -4.44 -20.95 10.73
CA LEU A 310 -4.42 -19.52 10.34
C LEU A 310 -4.00 -19.32 8.87
N THR A 311 -4.36 -20.28 8.03
CA THR A 311 -4.27 -20.24 6.57
C THR A 311 -5.67 -20.42 5.99
N VAL A 312 -5.80 -20.32 4.68
CA VAL A 312 -7.05 -20.54 3.95
C VAL A 312 -6.88 -21.59 2.86
N THR A 313 -7.96 -22.29 2.55
CA THR A 313 -8.04 -23.29 1.50
C THR A 313 -8.87 -22.73 0.33
N ALA A 314 -8.27 -22.65 -0.85
CA ALA A 314 -8.98 -22.27 -2.07
C ALA A 314 -10.18 -23.21 -2.33
N ARG A 315 -11.26 -22.66 -2.90
CA ARG A 315 -12.42 -23.47 -3.28
C ARG A 315 -12.01 -24.60 -4.25
N PRO A 316 -12.68 -25.77 -4.19
CA PRO A 316 -12.40 -26.87 -5.10
C PRO A 316 -12.45 -26.43 -6.57
N GLY A 317 -11.50 -26.92 -7.38
CA GLY A 317 -11.44 -26.59 -8.81
C GLY A 317 -10.77 -25.26 -9.16
N LEU A 318 -10.58 -24.33 -8.20
CA LEU A 318 -9.99 -23.03 -8.51
C LEU A 318 -8.54 -23.14 -9.00
N LEU A 319 -7.78 -24.03 -8.36
CA LEU A 319 -6.37 -24.23 -8.67
C LEU A 319 -6.13 -25.30 -9.74
N ASP A 320 -7.14 -26.08 -10.11
CA ASP A 320 -7.00 -27.19 -11.08
C ASP A 320 -6.59 -26.69 -12.47
N GLY A 321 -6.97 -25.46 -12.81
CA GLY A 321 -6.56 -24.77 -14.05
C GLY A 321 -5.22 -24.01 -13.94
N ALA A 322 -4.68 -23.86 -12.73
CA ALA A 322 -3.38 -23.25 -12.53
C ALA A 322 -2.31 -24.30 -12.85
N GLY A 323 -1.74 -24.25 -14.05
CA GLY A 323 -0.63 -25.13 -14.42
C GLY A 323 0.51 -25.07 -13.40
N SER A 324 1.33 -26.13 -13.33
CA SER A 324 2.48 -26.15 -12.43
C SER A 324 3.32 -24.87 -12.58
N PRO A 325 3.83 -24.30 -11.46
CA PRO A 325 4.67 -23.12 -11.54
C PRO A 325 5.81 -23.35 -12.52
N LYS A 326 5.93 -22.48 -13.52
CA LYS A 326 7.09 -22.49 -14.43
C LYS A 326 8.29 -21.96 -13.65
N GLY A 327 9.44 -22.62 -13.74
CA GLY A 327 10.67 -22.17 -13.09
C GLY A 327 11.58 -23.31 -12.65
N LEU A 328 12.62 -22.96 -11.90
CA LEU A 328 13.50 -23.91 -11.23
C LEU A 328 12.89 -24.26 -9.86
N LEU A 329 12.80 -25.56 -9.55
CA LEU A 329 12.34 -26.10 -8.26
C LEU A 329 13.38 -25.82 -7.16
#